data_AF-A0A1V4Q5C3-F1
#
_entry.id   AF-A0A1V4Q5C3-F1
#
_cell.length_a   1.000
_cell.length_b   1.000
_cell.length_c   1.000
_cell.angle_alpha   90.00
_cell.angle_beta   90.00
_cell.angle_gamma   90.00
#
_symmetry.space_group_name_H-M   'P 1'
#
loop_
_entity.id
_entity.type
_entity.pdbx_description
1 polymer ?
#
loop_
_entity_poly.entity_id
_entity_poly.type
_entity_poly.pdbx_seq_one_letter_code
_entity_poly.pdbx_strand_id
1 'polypeptide(L)'
;MWILIGLTVMALHVMAAGRASAVLDHSPTDATAAEQTVRVLVGPHPESVQRVLPTDFAAVVGYRPVLENGYPANPDGGCSSPIPLPERFENACRTHDFGYDLLRYAQRTGRPLGPWARPALDHMLIERMHAACHDPVCSAAAELSRAGL
;
A
#
# COMPACT_ATOMS: atom_id res chain seq x y z
N MET A 1 -65.02 28.49 17.87
CA MET A 1 -64.05 28.40 16.76
C MET A 1 -62.95 27.46 17.20
N TRP A 2 -63.07 26.18 16.86
CA TRP A 2 -62.12 25.11 17.18
C TRP A 2 -61.11 25.01 16.05
N ILE A 3 -59.81 24.99 16.36
CA ILE A 3 -58.79 24.57 15.39
C ILE A 3 -58.14 23.31 15.95
N LEU A 4 -58.60 22.17 15.45
CA LEU A 4 -57.93 20.88 15.53
C LEU A 4 -56.73 20.96 14.58
N ILE A 5 -55.50 21.00 15.10
CA ILE A 5 -54.31 20.78 14.28
C ILE A 5 -54.08 19.26 14.27
N GLY A 6 -54.53 18.64 13.19
CA GLY A 6 -54.41 17.20 12.95
C GLY A 6 -52.96 16.76 12.77
N LEU A 7 -52.61 15.69 13.48
CA LEU A 7 -51.44 14.85 13.19
C LEU A 7 -51.45 14.42 11.72
N THR A 8 -50.32 14.57 11.04
CA THR A 8 -49.99 13.77 9.85
C THR A 8 -48.66 13.07 10.07
N VAL A 9 -48.73 11.74 10.05
CA VAL A 9 -47.63 10.77 10.15
C VAL A 9 -47.27 10.33 8.74
N MET A 10 -46.05 10.59 8.26
CA MET A 10 -45.41 9.92 7.11
C MET A 10 -43.97 10.46 6.99
N ALA A 11 -42.89 9.71 6.79
CA ALA A 11 -42.72 8.38 6.24
C ALA A 11 -41.44 7.73 6.82
N LEU A 12 -41.54 6.44 7.10
CA LEU A 12 -40.44 5.57 7.47
C LEU A 12 -39.48 5.42 6.28
N HIS A 13 -38.28 5.99 6.35
CA HIS A 13 -37.22 5.72 5.38
C HIS A 13 -36.56 4.39 5.73
N VAL A 14 -36.92 3.34 5.01
CA VAL A 14 -36.14 2.09 4.95
C VAL A 14 -34.92 2.37 4.09
N MET A 15 -33.80 2.71 4.71
CA MET A 15 -32.50 2.71 4.03
C MET A 15 -31.91 1.31 4.13
N ALA A 16 -31.57 0.75 2.97
CA ALA A 16 -31.11 -0.61 2.76
C ALA A 16 -29.94 -0.97 3.69
N ALA A 17 -30.05 -2.13 4.35
CA ALA A 17 -28.92 -2.78 4.98
C ALA A 17 -27.87 -3.06 3.90
N GLY A 18 -26.77 -2.31 3.91
CA GLY A 18 -25.59 -2.65 3.14
C GLY A 18 -25.20 -4.08 3.49
N ARG A 19 -25.13 -4.96 2.49
CA ARG A 19 -24.46 -6.24 2.66
C ARG A 19 -23.01 -5.91 3.01
N ALA A 20 -22.67 -6.00 4.29
CA ALA A 20 -21.30 -6.13 4.72
C ALA A 20 -20.77 -7.34 3.94
N SER A 21 -19.98 -7.08 2.90
CA SER A 21 -19.11 -8.11 2.37
C SER A 21 -18.25 -8.50 3.57
N ALA A 22 -18.43 -9.72 4.07
CA ALA A 22 -17.54 -10.25 5.06
C ALA A 22 -16.13 -10.06 4.49
N VAL A 23 -15.38 -9.14 5.10
CA VAL A 23 -13.93 -9.13 4.97
C VAL A 23 -13.57 -10.52 5.46
N LEU A 24 -13.24 -11.41 4.52
CA LEU A 24 -12.64 -12.67 4.90
C LEU A 24 -11.33 -12.25 5.56
N ASP A 25 -11.34 -12.23 6.89
CA ASP A 25 -10.13 -12.14 7.69
C ASP A 25 -9.30 -13.34 7.29
N HIS A 26 -8.40 -13.12 6.34
CA HIS A 26 -7.45 -14.11 5.88
C HIS A 26 -6.58 -14.42 7.10
N SER A 27 -6.82 -15.60 7.70
CA SER A 27 -6.04 -16.03 8.86
C SER A 27 -4.56 -16.00 8.49
N PRO A 28 -3.66 -15.57 9.39
CA PRO A 28 -2.22 -15.47 9.10
C PRO A 28 -1.60 -16.74 8.49
N THR A 29 -2.24 -17.89 8.74
CA THR A 29 -1.87 -19.23 8.27
C THR A 29 -2.11 -19.47 6.77
N ASP A 30 -3.01 -18.73 6.11
CA ASP A 30 -3.36 -18.93 4.69
C ASP A 30 -2.66 -17.93 3.75
N ALA A 31 -1.88 -16.99 4.31
CA ALA A 31 -1.23 -15.93 3.56
C ALA A 31 -0.32 -16.50 2.45
N THR A 32 -0.39 -15.91 1.26
CA THR A 32 0.59 -16.26 0.20
C THR A 32 2.00 -15.83 0.59
N ALA A 33 3.02 -16.42 -0.03
CA ALA A 33 4.39 -15.92 0.07
C ALA A 33 4.49 -14.44 -0.34
N ALA A 34 3.74 -14.00 -1.37
CA ALA A 34 3.69 -12.60 -1.77
C ALA A 34 3.05 -11.70 -0.69
N GLU A 35 1.95 -12.14 -0.09
CA GLU A 35 1.29 -11.44 1.01
C GLU A 35 2.20 -11.34 2.24
N GLN A 36 2.83 -12.45 2.62
CA GLN A 36 3.81 -12.47 3.70
C GLN A 36 4.99 -11.54 3.40
N THR A 37 5.45 -11.49 2.16
CA THR A 37 6.51 -10.57 1.73
C THR A 37 6.09 -9.12 1.90
N VAL A 38 4.88 -8.74 1.46
CA VAL A 38 4.38 -7.37 1.65
C VAL A 38 4.22 -7.04 3.15
N ARG A 39 3.73 -7.98 3.97
CA ARG A 39 3.62 -7.79 5.43
C ARG A 39 4.98 -7.57 6.09
N VAL A 40 6.02 -8.29 5.66
CA VAL A 40 7.39 -8.09 6.15
C VAL A 40 7.96 -6.76 5.67
N LEU A 41 7.72 -6.41 4.39
CA LEU A 41 8.19 -5.18 3.78
C LEU A 41 7.68 -3.92 4.48
N VAL A 42 6.39 -3.87 4.80
CA VAL A 42 5.78 -2.73 5.53
C VAL A 42 5.93 -2.84 7.05
N GLY A 43 6.63 -3.87 7.53
CA GLY A 43 6.81 -4.18 8.93
C GLY A 43 8.11 -3.61 9.53
N PRO A 44 8.44 -3.97 10.78
CA PRO A 44 9.60 -3.44 11.49
C PRO A 44 10.96 -3.97 11.01
N HIS A 45 10.98 -5.06 10.23
CA HIS A 45 12.20 -5.75 9.79
C HIS A 45 12.19 -5.99 8.26
N PRO A 46 12.11 -4.94 7.43
CA PRO A 46 12.01 -5.04 5.98
C PRO A 46 13.21 -5.76 5.33
N GLU A 47 14.40 -5.69 5.94
CA GLU A 47 15.60 -6.40 5.52
C GLU A 47 15.44 -7.93 5.53
N SER A 48 14.41 -8.44 6.19
CA SER A 48 14.13 -9.86 6.24
C SER A 48 13.31 -10.42 5.08
N VAL A 49 12.86 -9.57 4.13
CA VAL A 49 12.05 -9.96 2.97
C VAL A 49 12.63 -11.16 2.22
N GLN A 50 13.96 -11.26 2.08
CA GLN A 50 14.61 -12.37 1.39
C GLN A 50 14.29 -13.76 1.97
N ARG A 51 13.84 -13.85 3.23
CA ARG A 51 13.44 -15.10 3.87
C ARG A 51 12.05 -15.59 3.46
N VAL A 52 11.21 -14.69 2.94
CA VAL A 52 9.80 -14.93 2.61
C VAL A 52 9.46 -14.65 1.15
N LEU A 53 10.42 -14.08 0.39
CA LEU A 53 10.26 -13.79 -1.03
C LEU A 53 9.90 -15.07 -1.82
N PRO A 54 8.90 -15.04 -2.71
CA PRO A 54 8.59 -16.18 -3.58
C PRO A 54 9.83 -16.59 -4.39
N THR A 55 10.12 -17.90 -4.42
CA THR A 55 11.35 -18.43 -5.04
C THR A 55 11.40 -18.23 -6.55
N ASP A 56 10.25 -18.10 -7.18
CA ASP A 56 10.04 -17.81 -8.61
C ASP A 56 9.83 -16.33 -8.92
N PHE A 57 9.87 -15.43 -7.91
CA PHE A 57 9.70 -13.98 -8.10
C PHE A 57 10.61 -13.44 -9.21
N ALA A 58 11.90 -13.80 -9.18
CA ALA A 58 12.87 -13.32 -10.17
C ALA A 58 12.57 -13.82 -11.59
N ALA A 59 12.04 -15.04 -11.72
CA ALA A 59 11.63 -15.58 -13.02
C ALA A 59 10.35 -14.91 -13.56
N VAL A 60 9.43 -14.53 -12.67
CA VAL A 60 8.13 -13.92 -13.02
C VAL A 60 8.21 -12.40 -13.19
N VAL A 61 9.14 -11.72 -12.52
CA VAL A 61 9.27 -10.26 -12.51
C VAL A 61 10.47 -9.78 -13.32
N GLY A 62 11.54 -10.58 -13.39
CA GLY A 62 12.71 -10.31 -14.23
C GLY A 62 13.93 -9.75 -13.48
N TYR A 63 13.87 -9.58 -12.16
CA TYR A 63 15.00 -9.13 -11.36
C TYR A 63 15.00 -9.75 -9.95
N ARG A 64 16.14 -9.66 -9.24
CA ARG A 64 16.24 -9.94 -7.81
C ARG A 64 16.33 -8.62 -7.05
N PRO A 65 15.52 -8.40 -6.00
CA PRO A 65 15.62 -7.17 -5.23
C PRO A 65 16.99 -7.06 -4.56
N VAL A 66 17.50 -5.83 -4.46
CA VAL A 66 18.74 -5.50 -3.77
C VAL A 66 18.43 -4.85 -2.42
N LEU A 67 19.32 -5.02 -1.45
CA LEU A 67 19.19 -4.38 -0.14
C LEU A 67 19.91 -3.04 -0.17
N GLU A 68 19.17 -1.96 -0.03
CA GLU A 68 19.67 -0.59 -0.01
C GLU A 68 19.18 0.11 1.26
N ASN A 69 20.11 0.60 2.08
CA ASN A 69 19.80 1.27 3.36
C ASN A 69 18.89 0.46 4.28
N GLY A 70 19.01 -0.87 4.26
CA GLY A 70 18.19 -1.78 5.08
C GLY A 70 16.83 -2.13 4.49
N TYR A 71 16.52 -1.71 3.26
CA TYR A 71 15.25 -2.02 2.61
C TYR A 71 15.47 -2.71 1.26
N PRO A 72 14.66 -3.73 0.92
CA PRO A 72 14.66 -4.32 -0.40
C PRO A 72 14.14 -3.31 -1.44
N ALA A 73 14.77 -3.28 -2.60
CA ALA A 73 14.53 -2.31 -3.65
C ALA A 73 14.58 -2.97 -5.03
N ASN A 74 13.78 -2.44 -5.96
CA ASN A 74 13.92 -2.73 -7.38
C ASN A 74 15.20 -2.01 -7.88
N PRO A 75 16.26 -2.72 -8.27
CA PRO A 75 17.54 -2.10 -8.66
C PRO A 75 17.42 -1.19 -9.89
N ASP A 76 16.42 -1.44 -10.74
CA ASP A 76 16.17 -0.69 -11.99
C ASP A 76 14.99 0.29 -11.83
N GLY A 77 14.45 0.42 -10.61
CA GLY A 77 13.33 1.31 -10.31
C GLY A 77 13.76 2.77 -10.13
N GLY A 78 12.78 3.64 -9.89
CA GLY A 78 13.04 5.05 -9.68
C GLY A 78 11.76 5.83 -9.38
N CYS A 79 11.92 7.10 -9.00
CA CYS A 79 10.77 7.93 -8.69
C CYS A 79 9.91 8.22 -9.93
N SER A 80 8.79 7.50 -10.05
CA SER A 80 7.77 7.72 -11.06
C SER A 80 6.85 8.89 -10.66
N SER A 81 7.34 10.11 -10.84
CA SER A 81 6.61 11.35 -10.54
C SER A 81 6.54 12.26 -11.77
N PRO A 82 5.42 12.96 -12.01
CA PRO A 82 5.29 13.92 -13.11
C PRO A 82 6.21 15.14 -12.93
N ILE A 83 6.66 15.40 -11.70
CA ILE A 83 7.67 16.40 -11.38
C ILE A 83 8.92 15.74 -10.81
N PRO A 84 10.12 16.24 -11.11
CA PRO A 84 11.35 15.72 -10.52
C PRO A 84 11.25 15.72 -8.99
N LEU A 85 11.49 14.55 -8.40
CA LEU A 85 11.60 14.43 -6.95
C LEU A 85 13.08 14.56 -6.53
N PRO A 86 13.34 15.00 -5.29
CA PRO A 86 14.68 15.03 -4.73
C PRO A 86 15.36 13.65 -4.78
N GLU A 87 16.63 13.60 -5.18
CA GLU A 87 17.42 12.35 -5.30
C GLU A 87 17.43 11.51 -4.01
N ARG A 88 17.36 12.17 -2.84
CA ARG A 88 17.26 11.48 -1.53
C ARG A 88 16.02 10.59 -1.39
N PHE A 89 14.99 10.75 -2.23
CA PHE A 89 13.80 9.90 -2.26
C PHE A 89 13.95 8.66 -3.13
N GLU A 90 15.02 8.54 -3.94
CA GLU A 90 15.21 7.45 -4.89
C GLU A 90 15.14 6.07 -4.23
N ASN A 91 15.80 5.89 -3.07
CA ASN A 91 15.72 4.61 -2.34
C ASN A 91 14.30 4.29 -1.85
N ALA A 92 13.54 5.31 -1.42
CA ALA A 92 12.15 5.12 -1.01
C ALA A 92 11.26 4.72 -2.20
N CYS A 93 11.45 5.39 -3.34
CA CYS A 93 10.77 5.07 -4.60
C CYS A 93 11.08 3.64 -5.09
N ARG A 94 12.36 3.23 -5.13
CA ARG A 94 12.74 1.87 -5.54
C ARG A 94 12.19 0.78 -4.62
N THR A 95 12.05 1.06 -3.32
CA THR A 95 11.38 0.16 -2.38
C THR A 95 9.87 0.08 -2.65
N HIS A 96 9.23 1.20 -2.99
CA HIS A 96 7.81 1.24 -3.35
C HIS A 96 7.54 0.50 -4.66
N ASP A 97 8.40 0.66 -5.67
CA ASP A 97 8.35 -0.10 -6.91
C ASP A 97 8.43 -1.60 -6.66
N PHE A 98 9.36 -2.04 -5.81
CA PHE A 98 9.44 -3.45 -5.39
C PHE A 98 8.14 -3.93 -4.73
N GLY A 99 7.55 -3.12 -3.86
CA GLY A 99 6.24 -3.38 -3.28
C GLY A 99 5.13 -3.55 -4.33
N TYR A 100 5.07 -2.67 -5.31
CA TYR A 100 4.11 -2.75 -6.40
C TYR A 100 4.35 -3.95 -7.30
N ASP A 101 5.60 -4.34 -7.51
CA ASP A 101 5.95 -5.54 -8.26
C ASP A 101 5.50 -6.81 -7.54
N LEU A 102 5.44 -6.83 -6.21
CA LEU A 102 4.79 -7.91 -5.45
C LEU A 102 3.28 -7.96 -5.69
N LEU A 103 2.60 -6.81 -5.80
CA LEU A 103 1.18 -6.76 -6.18
C LEU A 103 0.95 -7.33 -7.58
N ARG A 104 1.78 -6.91 -8.54
CA ARG A 104 1.72 -7.39 -9.93
C ARG A 104 2.08 -8.88 -10.02
N TYR A 105 3.10 -9.32 -9.29
CA TYR A 105 3.47 -10.73 -9.17
C TYR A 105 2.28 -11.56 -8.70
N ALA A 106 1.65 -11.15 -7.59
CA ALA A 106 0.51 -11.84 -7.01
C ALA A 106 -0.69 -11.93 -7.96
N GLN A 107 -0.94 -10.85 -8.72
CA GLN A 107 -1.93 -10.84 -9.80
C GLN A 107 -1.58 -11.83 -10.91
N ARG A 108 -0.33 -11.85 -11.38
CA ARG A 108 0.15 -12.77 -12.43
C ARG A 108 0.09 -14.23 -12.00
N THR A 109 0.29 -14.52 -10.71
CA THR A 109 0.21 -15.88 -10.15
C THR A 109 -1.19 -16.25 -9.66
N GLY A 110 -2.23 -15.45 -9.97
CA GLY A 110 -3.63 -15.77 -9.69
C GLY A 110 -4.06 -15.67 -8.22
N ARG A 111 -3.29 -14.99 -7.37
CA ARG A 111 -3.62 -14.77 -5.96
C ARG A 111 -3.43 -13.30 -5.57
N PRO A 112 -4.22 -12.37 -6.12
CA PRO A 112 -4.08 -10.94 -5.82
C PRO A 112 -4.18 -10.67 -4.32
N LEU A 113 -3.39 -9.71 -3.84
CA LEU A 113 -3.44 -9.29 -2.44
C LEU A 113 -4.73 -8.53 -2.14
N GLY A 114 -5.12 -8.56 -0.86
CA GLY A 114 -6.28 -7.81 -0.37
C GLY A 114 -6.13 -6.28 -0.52
N PRO A 115 -7.24 -5.53 -0.38
CA PRO A 115 -7.29 -4.09 -0.62
C PRO A 115 -6.42 -3.25 0.33
N TRP A 116 -5.89 -3.87 1.39
CA TRP A 116 -4.98 -3.23 2.34
C TRP A 116 -3.56 -3.01 1.76
N ALA A 117 -3.14 -3.84 0.80
CA ALA A 117 -1.73 -3.95 0.44
C ALA A 117 -1.20 -2.69 -0.27
N ARG A 118 -1.94 -2.17 -1.24
CA ARG A 118 -1.56 -0.94 -1.94
C ARG A 118 -1.48 0.27 -0.98
N PRO A 119 -2.52 0.57 -0.16
CA PRO A 119 -2.44 1.65 0.83
C PRO A 119 -1.27 1.50 1.83
N ALA A 120 -0.95 0.27 2.26
CA ALA A 120 0.18 0.05 3.17
C ALA A 120 1.53 0.36 2.51
N LEU A 121 1.71 -0.01 1.24
CA LEU A 121 2.91 0.32 0.47
C LEU A 121 3.01 1.83 0.20
N ASP A 122 1.89 2.45 -0.16
CA ASP A 122 1.79 3.90 -0.40
C ASP A 122 2.10 4.68 0.89
N HIS A 123 1.64 4.21 2.05
CA HIS A 123 2.01 4.77 3.35
C HIS A 123 3.51 4.65 3.59
N MET A 124 4.06 3.44 3.48
CA MET A 124 5.48 3.18 3.69
C MET A 124 6.37 4.07 2.80
N LEU A 125 5.97 4.36 1.55
CA LEU A 125 6.69 5.32 0.70
C LEU A 125 6.81 6.69 1.36
N ILE A 126 5.70 7.25 1.83
CA ILE A 126 5.69 8.60 2.43
C ILE A 126 6.47 8.62 3.74
N GLU A 127 6.35 7.60 4.60
CA GLU A 127 7.17 7.47 5.81
C GLU A 127 8.66 7.45 5.51
N ARG A 128 9.07 6.69 4.49
CA ARG A 128 10.47 6.59 4.07
C ARG A 128 10.99 7.89 3.45
N MET A 129 10.16 8.60 2.69
CA MET A 129 10.51 9.94 2.19
C MET A 129 10.73 10.91 3.35
N HIS A 130 9.88 10.89 4.38
CA HIS A 130 10.10 11.70 5.59
C HIS A 130 11.36 11.31 6.34
N ALA A 131 11.66 10.01 6.46
CA ALA A 131 12.88 9.54 7.12
C ALA A 131 14.16 10.02 6.42
N ALA A 132 14.10 10.30 5.12
CA ALA A 132 15.20 10.87 4.35
C ALA A 132 15.32 12.40 4.47
N CYS A 133 14.43 13.05 5.23
CA CYS A 133 14.42 14.50 5.40
C CYS A 133 15.21 15.01 6.60
N HIS A 134 15.84 16.17 6.42
CA HIS A 134 16.58 16.88 7.48
C HIS A 134 16.15 18.35 7.60
N ASP A 135 15.13 18.78 6.86
CA ASP A 135 14.63 20.15 6.83
C ASP A 135 13.12 20.19 6.47
N PRO A 136 12.40 21.28 6.81
CA PRO A 136 10.96 21.38 6.57
C PRO A 136 10.55 21.39 5.09
N VAL A 137 11.39 21.89 4.19
CA VAL A 137 11.09 21.93 2.74
C VAL A 137 11.09 20.50 2.19
N CYS A 138 12.00 19.67 2.67
CA CYS A 138 11.98 18.24 2.36
C CYS A 138 10.70 17.56 2.81
N SER A 139 10.31 17.75 4.08
CA SER A 139 9.11 17.11 4.62
C SER A 139 7.84 17.57 3.89
N ALA A 140 7.78 18.83 3.47
CA ALA A 140 6.69 19.33 2.64
C ALA A 140 6.65 18.62 1.26
N ALA A 141 7.81 18.41 0.62
CA ALA A 141 7.88 17.66 -0.64
C ALA A 141 7.46 16.19 -0.48
N ALA A 142 7.82 15.55 0.64
CA ALA A 142 7.36 14.20 0.97
C ALA A 142 5.83 14.14 1.08
N GLU A 143 5.19 15.06 1.82
CA GLU A 143 3.72 15.09 1.92
C GLU A 143 3.03 15.41 0.59
N LEU A 144 3.58 16.32 -0.22
CA LEU A 144 3.02 16.61 -1.56
C LEU A 144 3.00 15.37 -2.46
N SER A 145 3.97 14.47 -2.30
CA SER A 145 4.05 13.22 -3.08
C SER A 145 2.85 12.29 -2.81
N ARG A 146 2.17 12.43 -1.66
CA ARG A 146 0.95 11.68 -1.33
C ARG A 146 -0.20 11.93 -2.31
N ALA A 147 -0.25 13.10 -2.94
CA ALA A 147 -1.29 13.42 -3.92
C ALA A 147 -1.21 12.59 -5.22
N GLY A 148 -0.07 11.92 -5.47
CA GLY A 148 0.14 11.06 -6.63
C GLY A 148 -0.13 9.56 -6.41
N LEU A 149 -0.58 9.16 -5.21
CA LEU A 149 -0.80 7.75 -4.82
C LEU A 149 -2.28 7.38 -4.91
#